data_AF-A0A2A2ZB97-F1
#
_entry.id   AF-A0A2A2ZB97-F1
#
_cell.length_a   1.000
_cell.length_b   1.000
_cell.length_c   1.000
_cell.angle_alpha   90.00
_cell.angle_beta   90.00
_cell.angle_gamma   90.00
#
_symmetry.space_group_name_H-M   'P 1'
#
loop_
_entity.id
_entity.type
_entity.pdbx_description
1 polymer ?
#
loop_
_entity_poly.entity_id
_entity_poly.type
_entity_poly.pdbx_seq_one_letter_code
_entity_poly.pdbx_strand_id
1 'polypeptide(L)' 'MGTQYRVEYTITESEDGFETENEVGFGSSGTWDSIEQCGHIVLSDLQNETWETEGPTPTYGDRAL' A
#
# COMPACT_ATOMS: atom_id res chain seq x y z
N MET A 1 27.73 -6.31 -12.02
CA MET A 1 26.27 -6.06 -11.96
C MET A 1 25.86 -6.34 -10.52
N GLY A 2 25.30 -5.34 -9.83
CA GLY A 2 24.86 -5.50 -8.44
C GLY A 2 23.51 -6.22 -8.34
N THR A 3 23.15 -6.68 -7.15
CA THR A 3 21.81 -7.20 -6.87
C THR A 3 20.83 -6.03 -6.81
N GLN A 4 19.67 -6.18 -7.44
CA GLN A 4 18.58 -5.21 -7.39
C GLN A 4 17.40 -5.78 -6.62
N TYR A 5 16.68 -4.91 -5.92
CA TYR A 5 15.58 -5.24 -5.03
C TYR A 5 14.35 -4.43 -5.41
N ARG A 6 13.17 -5.02 -5.24
CA ARG A 6 11.87 -4.36 -5.39
C ARG A 6 10.94 -4.94 -4.33
N VAL A 7 10.17 -4.08 -3.69
CA VAL A 7 9.08 -4.47 -2.79
C VAL A 7 7.76 -4.08 -3.44
N GLU A 8 6.78 -4.97 -3.35
CA GLU A 8 5.38 -4.76 -3.73
C GLU A 8 4.53 -5.02 -2.49
N TYR A 9 3.46 -4.26 -2.31
CA TYR A 9 2.56 -4.40 -1.17
C TYR A 9 1.11 -4.19 -1.58
N THR A 10 0.21 -4.78 -0.78
CA THR A 10 -1.23 -4.61 -0.85
C THR A 10 -1.72 -4.20 0.54
N ILE A 11 -2.66 -3.26 0.59
CA ILE A 11 -3.34 -2.80 1.79
C ILE A 11 -4.74 -3.42 1.77
N THR A 12 -5.06 -4.17 2.82
CA THR A 12 -6.38 -4.76 3.00
C THR A 12 -7.07 -4.17 4.23
N GLU A 13 -8.37 -3.90 4.10
CA GLU A 13 -9.25 -3.57 5.22
C GLU A 13 -10.04 -4.82 5.60
N SER A 14 -10.08 -5.13 6.90
CA SER A 14 -10.93 -6.16 7.47
C SER A 14 -11.84 -5.55 8.53
N GLU A 15 -13.08 -6.03 8.60
CA GLU A 15 -14.06 -5.61 9.62
C GLU A 15 -14.24 -6.72 10.66
N ASP A 16 -14.29 -6.35 11.94
CA ASP A 16 -14.51 -7.28 13.02
C ASP A 16 -15.81 -8.07 12.82
N GLY A 17 -15.68 -9.41 12.74
CA GLY A 17 -16.80 -10.33 12.53
C GLY A 17 -17.09 -10.68 11.07
N PHE A 18 -16.34 -10.12 10.12
CA PHE A 18 -16.37 -10.53 8.71
C PHE A 18 -15.10 -11.33 8.36
N GLU A 19 -15.27 -12.42 7.62
CA GLU A 19 -14.14 -13.26 7.15
C GLU A 19 -13.48 -12.72 5.86
N THR A 20 -14.07 -11.69 5.24
CA THR A 20 -13.61 -11.13 3.98
C THR A 20 -12.73 -9.91 4.20
N GLU A 21 -11.52 -9.96 3.66
CA GLU A 21 -10.64 -8.80 3.52
C GLU A 21 -10.91 -8.11 2.18
N ASN A 22 -11.06 -6.79 2.20
CA ASN A 22 -11.20 -5.99 0.98
C ASN A 22 -9.87 -5.30 0.68
N GLU A 23 -9.38 -5.42 -0.56
CA GLU A 23 -8.25 -4.64 -1.01
C GLU A 23 -8.65 -3.16 -1.11
N VAL A 24 -7.92 -2.30 -0.42
CA VAL A 24 -8.15 -0.84 -0.39
C VAL A 24 -6.98 -0.06 -0.98
N GLY A 25 -5.87 -0.72 -1.33
CA GLY A 25 -4.77 -0.10 -2.05
C GLY A 25 -3.60 -1.05 -2.31
N PHE A 26 -2.66 -0.60 -3.14
CA PHE A 26 -1.45 -1.33 -3.49
C PHE A 26 -0.32 -0.37 -3.87
N GLY A 27 0.91 -0.87 -3.91
CA GLY A 27 2.03 -0.06 -4.38
C GLY A 27 3.33 -0.83 -4.53
N SER A 28 4.37 -0.14 -5.01
CA SER A 28 5.69 -0.72 -5.19
C SER A 28 6.79 0.31 -5.00
N SER A 29 7.89 -0.10 -4.37
CA SER A 29 9.05 0.77 -4.21
C SER A 29 9.72 1.18 -5.52
N GLY A 30 9.50 0.44 -6.62
CA GLY A 30 10.43 0.45 -7.76
C GLY A 30 11.69 -0.37 -7.45
N THR A 31 12.72 -0.26 -8.31
CA THR A 31 13.94 -1.08 -8.24
C THR A 31 15.11 -0.31 -7.62
N TRP A 32 15.72 -0.87 -6.57
CA TRP A 32 16.79 -0.25 -5.78
C TRP A 32 17.97 -1.19 -5.51
N ASP A 33 19.09 -0.65 -5.05
CA ASP A 33 20.31 -1.41 -4.76
C ASP A 33 20.35 -1.94 -3.31
N SER A 34 19.39 -1.57 -2.45
CA SER A 34 19.23 -2.15 -1.11
C SER A 34 17.77 -2.30 -0.66
N ILE A 35 17.54 -3.23 0.27
CA ILE A 35 16.23 -3.45 0.91
C ILE A 35 15.82 -2.22 1.74
N GLU A 36 16.78 -1.51 2.34
CA GLU A 36 16.52 -0.31 3.15
C GLU A 36 15.96 0.82 2.30
N GLN A 37 16.48 1.01 1.08
CA GLN A 37 15.92 1.97 0.12
C GLN A 37 14.50 1.62 -0.27
N CYS A 38 14.23 0.32 -0.53
CA CYS A 38 12.87 -0.14 -0.82
C CYS A 38 11.92 0.18 0.36
N GLY A 39 12.35 -0.12 1.59
CA GLY A 39 11.59 0.13 2.80
C GLY A 39 11.30 1.61 3.03
N HIS A 40 12.26 2.49 2.73
CA HIS A 40 12.06 3.94 2.83
C HIS A 40 10.95 4.43 1.90
N ILE A 41 10.90 3.96 0.65
CA ILE A 41 9.85 4.33 -0.31
C ILE A 41 8.49 3.83 0.17
N VAL A 42 8.38 2.54 0.54
CA VAL A 42 7.11 1.98 1.03
C VAL A 42 6.60 2.73 2.26
N LEU A 43 7.48 3.07 3.21
CA LEU A 43 7.10 3.87 4.38
C LEU A 43 6.65 5.27 3.99
N SER A 44 7.33 5.91 3.03
CA SER A 44 6.91 7.20 2.48
C SER A 44 5.51 7.11 1.88
N ASP A 45 5.22 6.05 1.11
CA ASP A 45 3.91 5.88 0.48
C ASP A 45 2.80 5.72 1.50
N LEU A 46 3.02 4.90 2.53
CA LEU A 46 2.07 4.70 3.63
C LEU A 46 1.88 5.96 4.50
N GLN A 47 2.91 6.77 4.69
CA GLN A 47 2.82 7.98 5.53
C GLN A 47 2.17 9.17 4.80
N ASN A 48 2.30 9.23 3.48
CA ASN A 48 1.83 10.36 2.67
C ASN A 48 0.56 10.03 1.87
N GLU A 49 0.01 8.83 2.03
CA GLU A 49 -1.20 8.40 1.31
C GLU A 49 -1.03 8.40 -0.21
N THR A 50 0.17 8.01 -0.69
CA THR A 50 0.52 8.01 -2.13
C THR A 50 0.47 6.63 -2.77
N TRP A 51 -0.11 5.63 -2.11
CA TRP A 51 -0.39 4.32 -2.70
C TRP A 51 -1.53 4.39 -3.73
N GLU A 52 -1.56 3.43 -4.64
CA GLU A 52 -2.61 3.32 -5.66
C GLU A 52 -3.86 2.63 -5.08
N THR A 53 -5.05 2.95 -5.60
CA THR A 53 -6.33 2.33 -5.18
C THR A 53 -7.13 1.85 -6.39
N GLU A 54 -7.69 0.64 -6.34
CA GLU A 54 -8.65 0.17 -7.36
C GLU A 54 -10.04 0.78 -7.12
N GLY A 55 -10.18 2.09 -7.29
CA GLY A 55 -11.45 2.81 -7.07
C GLY A 55 -11.27 4.14 -6.36
N PRO A 56 -12.36 4.89 -6.11
CA PRO A 56 -12.27 6.11 -5.32
C PRO A 56 -11.67 5.76 -3.96
N THR A 57 -10.57 6.43 -3.60
CA THR A 57 -9.95 6.33 -2.28
C THR A 57 -11.06 6.46 -1.23
N PRO A 58 -11.32 5.43 -0.40
CA PRO A 58 -12.37 5.52 0.59
C PRO A 58 -12.00 6.63 1.56
N THR A 59 -12.68 7.77 1.45
CA THR A 59 -12.56 8.81 2.46
C THR A 59 -13.44 8.40 3.64
N TYR A 60 -12.95 8.58 4.86
CA TYR A 60 -13.68 8.28 6.11
C TYR A 60 -15.07 8.96 6.19
N GLY A 61 -15.37 9.93 5.31
CA GLY A 61 -16.63 10.66 5.22
C GLY A 61 -17.73 10.02 4.37
N ASP A 62 -17.46 9.01 3.55
CA ASP A 62 -18.47 8.47 2.61
C ASP A 62 -19.34 7.33 3.18
N ARG A 63 -19.14 6.93 4.44
CA ARG A 63 -19.98 5.94 5.14
C ARG A 63 -21.19 6.56 5.87
N ALA A 64 -21.68 7.70 5.39
CA ALA A 64 -22.93 8.30 5.86
C ALA A 64 -23.95 8.32 4.72
N LEU A 65 -24.73 7.23 4.61
CA LEU A 65 -26.20 7.17 4.48
C LEU A 65 -26.66 5.73 4.16
#